data_AF-A0A8D8Y9B4-F1
#
_entry.id   AF-A0A8D8Y9B4-F1
#
_cell.length_a   1.000
_cell.length_b   1.000
_cell.length_c   1.000
_cell.angle_alpha   90.00
_cell.angle_beta   90.00
_cell.angle_gamma   90.00
#
_symmetry.space_group_name_H-M   'P 1'
#
loop_
_entity.id
_entity.type
_entity.pdbx_description
1 polymer ?
#
loop_
_entity_poly.entity_id
_entity_poly.type
_entity_poly.pdbx_seq_one_letter_code
_entity_poly.pdbx_strand_id
1 'polypeptide(L)'
;MLQRGIIILIPKLSWCQCLSFSRALHSAGETNSELVKRLLGQNEETWHEQKNSFLNNYDRDNLMETYKKLRFLGYSNENILEELRIMRLRPLTLNSRYRIYLDYGFDKKLISLSLLRHFVATLAHNIHKLKKDGYINKYKNVLANVNKKLKLENVEELDESLPLKHIHHEYLAQYLSLSLNMSRDEANYNLRKYTNLKCRSFKCIRENIDFLTKTFGFTHEKIRKHIYVLYSDKENALSVLKTYPKLGSTDFKDIIYSYPNIILLPLSNVRGVIECVEKFGYSRDHIAKVPMILLLNPSTLETRLNRIHTEDWYQPYVGLPRALNLAFSLPDIEKRRSILRDLNMKCVSMNLLACPKSYFNAYAKHGRDKINFFPNA
;
A
#
# COMPACT_ATOMS: atom_id res chain seq x y z
N MET A 1 -1.99 -6.64 -54.34
CA MET A 1 -0.72 -6.79 -53.58
C MET A 1 -0.96 -6.33 -52.15
N LEU A 2 -0.95 -7.30 -51.24
CA LEU A 2 -1.16 -7.12 -49.80
C LEU A 2 0.17 -6.72 -49.13
N GLN A 3 0.19 -5.63 -48.37
CA GLN A 3 1.15 -5.48 -47.28
C GLN A 3 0.43 -5.04 -46.01
N ARG A 4 0.48 -5.97 -45.04
CA ARG A 4 -0.16 -5.95 -43.73
C ARG A 4 0.58 -4.97 -42.82
N GLY A 5 -0.14 -3.97 -42.31
CA GLY A 5 0.31 -3.17 -41.16
C GLY A 5 0.23 -4.00 -39.89
N ILE A 6 1.38 -4.32 -39.31
CA ILE A 6 1.51 -5.04 -38.04
C ILE A 6 1.09 -4.09 -36.91
N ILE A 7 -0.12 -4.29 -36.38
CA ILE A 7 -0.56 -3.69 -35.12
C ILE A 7 0.14 -4.46 -34.00
N ILE A 8 1.15 -3.85 -33.39
CA ILE A 8 1.77 -4.38 -32.18
C ILE A 8 0.83 -4.11 -31.00
N LEU A 9 0.03 -5.12 -30.67
CA LEU A 9 -0.70 -5.25 -29.42
C LEU A 9 0.29 -5.32 -28.25
N ILE A 10 0.40 -4.25 -27.48
CA ILE A 10 1.13 -4.25 -26.20
C ILE A 10 0.24 -4.94 -25.15
N PRO A 11 0.65 -6.07 -24.54
CA PRO A 11 -0.16 -6.76 -23.55
C PRO A 11 -0.28 -5.94 -22.27
N LYS A 12 -1.50 -5.89 -21.72
CA LYS A 12 -1.81 -5.49 -20.35
C LYS A 12 -1.03 -6.40 -19.38
N LEU A 13 0.10 -5.90 -18.87
CA LEU A 13 0.81 -6.56 -17.78
C LEU A 13 0.14 -6.20 -16.45
N SER A 14 -0.49 -7.23 -15.88
CA SER A 14 -1.03 -7.29 -14.53
C SER A 14 0.06 -6.97 -13.50
N TRP A 15 0.02 -5.78 -12.93
CA TRP A 15 0.74 -5.48 -11.70
C TRP A 15 -0.03 -6.07 -10.51
N CYS A 16 0.21 -7.33 -10.17
CA CYS A 16 -0.03 -7.89 -8.83
C CYS A 16 0.51 -9.32 -8.78
N GLN A 17 1.82 -9.46 -8.58
CA GLN A 17 2.45 -10.63 -7.95
C GLN A 17 3.94 -10.33 -7.70
N CYS A 18 4.25 -9.26 -6.97
CA CYS A 18 5.49 -9.24 -6.20
C CYS A 18 5.21 -10.02 -4.92
N LEU A 19 5.38 -11.35 -5.00
CA LEU A 19 5.64 -12.18 -3.84
C LEU A 19 6.90 -11.60 -3.18
N SER A 20 6.72 -10.85 -2.09
CA SER A 20 7.79 -10.56 -1.17
C SER A 20 8.17 -11.88 -0.50
N PHE A 21 9.11 -12.61 -1.10
CA PHE A 21 9.84 -13.66 -0.40
C PHE A 21 10.75 -12.98 0.62
N SER A 22 10.18 -12.58 1.75
CA SER A 22 10.95 -12.42 2.97
C SER A 22 11.20 -13.83 3.48
N ARG A 23 12.26 -14.48 3.01
CA ARG A 23 12.88 -15.57 3.78
C ARG A 23 13.60 -14.89 4.95
N ALA A 24 12.85 -14.56 5.99
CA ALA A 24 13.46 -14.37 7.29
C ALA A 24 14.19 -15.67 7.61
N LEU A 25 15.50 -15.58 7.82
CA LEU A 25 16.32 -16.67 8.33
C LEU A 25 15.70 -17.16 9.64
N HIS A 26 15.05 -18.32 9.62
CA HIS A 26 14.58 -18.95 10.84
C HIS A 26 15.75 -19.76 11.43
N SER A 27 16.32 -19.23 12.52
CA SER A 27 16.90 -20.05 13.57
C SER A 27 15.84 -21.04 14.07
N ALA A 28 16.21 -22.30 14.33
CA ALA A 28 15.47 -23.39 15.00
C ALA A 28 14.21 -23.01 15.84
N GLY A 29 13.15 -22.53 15.19
CA GLY A 29 12.04 -21.83 15.84
C GLY A 29 10.70 -22.18 15.21
N GLU A 30 9.65 -22.05 16.03
CA GLU A 30 8.26 -22.36 15.71
C GLU A 30 7.86 -21.91 14.29
N THR A 31 7.35 -22.81 13.46
CA THR A 31 6.87 -22.45 12.11
C THR A 31 5.63 -21.56 12.18
N ASN A 32 5.24 -20.90 11.08
CA ASN A 32 4.01 -20.09 11.10
C ASN A 32 2.75 -20.96 11.21
N SER A 33 2.80 -22.19 10.68
CA SER A 33 1.75 -23.19 10.88
C SER A 33 1.61 -23.54 12.36
N GLU A 34 2.71 -23.85 13.04
CA GLU A 34 2.75 -24.12 14.48
C GLU A 34 2.27 -22.91 15.32
N LEU A 35 2.67 -21.69 14.94
CA LEU A 35 2.18 -20.48 15.58
C LEU A 35 0.65 -20.38 15.50
N VAL A 36 0.08 -20.56 14.31
CA VAL A 36 -1.38 -20.45 14.12
C VAL A 36 -2.09 -21.58 14.84
N LYS A 37 -1.55 -22.79 14.82
CA LYS A 37 -2.02 -23.93 15.61
C LYS A 37 -2.12 -23.57 17.09
N ARG A 38 -1.05 -22.99 17.66
CA ARG A 38 -1.01 -22.54 19.06
C ARG A 38 -2.03 -21.42 19.33
N LEU A 39 -2.15 -20.43 18.45
CA LEU A 39 -3.12 -19.35 18.59
C LEU A 39 -4.58 -19.88 18.59
N LEU A 40 -4.85 -20.92 17.82
CA LEU A 40 -6.15 -21.56 17.75
C LEU A 40 -6.39 -22.60 18.86
N GLY A 41 -5.38 -22.91 19.66
CA GLY A 41 -5.47 -23.92 20.72
C GLY A 41 -5.67 -25.34 20.18
N GLN A 42 -5.07 -25.66 19.03
CA GLN A 42 -5.20 -26.99 18.38
C GLN A 42 -4.07 -27.93 18.80
N ASN A 43 -4.37 -29.23 18.82
CA ASN A 43 -3.45 -30.29 19.23
C ASN A 43 -2.82 -30.97 17.98
N GLU A 44 -1.82 -31.84 18.15
CA GLU A 44 -1.23 -32.60 17.02
C GLU A 44 -2.25 -33.47 16.29
N GLU A 45 -3.22 -34.03 17.01
CA GLU A 45 -4.20 -34.96 16.44
C GLU A 45 -5.20 -34.29 15.49
N THR A 46 -5.56 -33.02 15.75
CA THR A 46 -6.54 -32.28 14.95
C THR A 46 -5.89 -31.40 13.88
N TRP A 47 -4.58 -31.18 13.97
CA TRP A 47 -3.86 -30.28 13.08
C TRP A 47 -3.12 -31.02 11.98
N HIS A 48 -3.61 -30.88 10.74
CA HIS A 48 -2.94 -31.46 9.57
C HIS A 48 -1.84 -30.54 9.03
N GLU A 49 -0.62 -30.71 9.51
CA GLU A 49 0.53 -29.86 9.18
C GLU A 49 0.76 -29.73 7.67
N GLN A 50 0.69 -30.83 6.91
CA GLN A 50 0.84 -30.80 5.45
C GLN A 50 -0.21 -29.91 4.76
N LYS A 51 -1.48 -29.95 5.22
CA LYS A 51 -2.57 -29.15 4.65
C LYS A 51 -2.45 -27.67 5.01
N ASN A 52 -1.88 -27.37 6.18
CA ASN A 52 -1.79 -26.01 6.73
C ASN A 52 -0.43 -25.33 6.51
N SER A 53 0.54 -26.06 5.95
CA SER A 53 1.86 -25.58 5.53
C SER A 53 1.83 -24.32 4.65
N PHE A 54 0.72 -24.02 3.98
CA PHE A 54 0.55 -22.79 3.21
C PHE A 54 0.77 -21.52 4.06
N LEU A 55 0.51 -21.58 5.37
CA LEU A 55 0.70 -20.48 6.32
C LEU A 55 2.17 -20.04 6.43
N ASN A 56 3.11 -20.96 6.16
CA ASN A 56 4.56 -20.68 6.19
C ASN A 56 5.01 -19.73 5.08
N ASN A 57 4.16 -19.48 4.07
CA ASN A 57 4.44 -18.51 3.00
C ASN A 57 4.02 -17.07 3.33
N TYR A 58 3.45 -16.84 4.52
CA TYR A 58 2.95 -15.52 4.92
C TYR A 58 3.81 -14.94 6.03
N ASP A 59 3.83 -13.62 6.09
CA ASP A 59 4.55 -12.89 7.13
C ASP A 59 3.92 -13.15 8.52
N ARG A 60 4.78 -13.44 9.50
CA ARG A 60 4.38 -13.89 10.84
C ARG A 60 3.59 -12.82 11.60
N ASP A 61 4.05 -11.57 11.54
CA ASP A 61 3.37 -10.44 12.20
C ASP A 61 1.99 -10.21 11.57
N ASN A 62 1.89 -10.30 10.24
CA ASN A 62 0.60 -10.22 9.56
C ASN A 62 -0.37 -11.33 9.98
N LEU A 63 0.09 -12.56 10.19
CA LEU A 63 -0.76 -13.65 10.69
C LEU A 63 -1.28 -13.35 12.09
N MET A 64 -0.40 -12.90 13.00
CA MET A 64 -0.78 -12.54 14.36
C MET A 64 -1.80 -11.39 14.41
N GLU A 65 -1.54 -10.32 13.67
CA GLU A 65 -2.46 -9.18 13.61
C GLU A 65 -3.78 -9.55 12.94
N THR A 66 -3.76 -10.48 11.98
CA THR A 66 -4.97 -11.00 11.35
C THR A 66 -5.81 -11.77 12.35
N TYR A 67 -5.19 -12.68 13.12
CA TYR A 67 -5.86 -13.41 14.20
C TYR A 67 -6.48 -12.46 15.23
N LYS A 68 -5.69 -11.51 15.76
CA LYS A 68 -6.19 -10.49 16.71
C LYS A 68 -7.38 -9.73 16.14
N LYS A 69 -7.32 -9.36 14.86
CA LYS A 69 -8.41 -8.64 14.20
C LYS A 69 -9.67 -9.48 14.06
N LEU A 70 -9.55 -10.77 13.71
CA LEU A 70 -10.69 -11.69 13.63
C LEU A 70 -11.34 -11.87 15.01
N ARG A 71 -10.54 -12.05 16.06
CA ARG A 71 -11.03 -12.12 17.44
C ARG A 71 -11.75 -10.82 17.85
N PHE A 72 -11.18 -9.66 17.53
CA PHE A 72 -11.81 -8.35 17.79
C PHE A 72 -13.16 -8.17 17.07
N LEU A 73 -13.32 -8.75 15.87
CA LEU A 73 -14.58 -8.74 15.14
C LEU A 73 -15.63 -9.72 15.72
N GLY A 74 -15.23 -10.56 16.68
CA GLY A 74 -16.11 -11.48 17.41
C GLY A 74 -16.11 -12.92 16.90
N TYR A 75 -15.18 -13.31 16.01
CA TYR A 75 -15.10 -14.69 15.53
C TYR A 75 -14.39 -15.59 16.54
N SER A 76 -14.92 -16.81 16.73
CA SER A 76 -14.32 -17.81 17.62
C SER A 76 -13.14 -18.52 16.96
N ASN A 77 -12.38 -19.32 17.72
CA ASN A 77 -11.27 -20.09 17.16
C ASN A 77 -11.79 -21.18 16.22
N GLU A 78 -12.94 -21.76 16.53
CA GLU A 78 -13.63 -22.77 15.74
C GLU A 78 -14.02 -22.21 14.38
N ASN A 79 -14.62 -21.01 14.35
CA ASN A 79 -14.93 -20.35 13.07
C ASN A 79 -13.68 -20.13 12.22
N ILE A 80 -12.59 -19.65 12.85
CA ILE A 80 -11.33 -19.39 12.14
C ILE A 80 -10.73 -20.68 11.60
N LEU A 81 -10.82 -21.78 12.36
CA LEU A 81 -10.34 -23.10 11.96
C LEU A 81 -11.12 -23.63 10.74
N GLU A 82 -12.45 -23.53 10.76
CA GLU A 82 -13.31 -23.92 9.63
C GLU A 82 -12.98 -23.15 8.34
N GLU A 83 -12.57 -21.88 8.47
CA GLU A 83 -12.24 -21.00 7.34
C GLU A 83 -10.79 -20.51 7.38
N LEU A 84 -9.84 -21.38 7.69
CA LEU A 84 -8.42 -21.03 7.93
C LEU A 84 -7.77 -20.22 6.79
N ARG A 85 -8.23 -20.37 5.55
CA ARG A 85 -7.76 -19.59 4.40
C ARG A 85 -8.01 -18.08 4.55
N ILE A 86 -8.88 -17.65 5.47
CA ILE A 86 -9.10 -16.24 5.80
C ILE A 86 -7.82 -15.58 6.34
N MET A 87 -6.93 -16.35 6.98
CA MET A 87 -5.65 -15.90 7.52
C MET A 87 -4.69 -15.34 6.45
N ARG A 88 -4.97 -15.62 5.17
CA ARG A 88 -4.21 -15.07 4.04
C ARG A 88 -4.50 -13.58 3.80
N LEU A 89 -5.62 -13.07 4.30
CA LEU A 89 -6.00 -11.68 4.13
C LEU A 89 -5.30 -10.80 5.15
N ARG A 90 -4.78 -9.65 4.71
CA ARG A 90 -4.21 -8.65 5.63
C ARG A 90 -5.29 -8.08 6.55
N PRO A 91 -4.95 -7.66 7.79
CA PRO A 91 -5.91 -7.10 8.75
C PRO A 91 -6.69 -5.90 8.18
N LEU A 92 -6.00 -5.04 7.44
CA LEU A 92 -6.56 -3.87 6.78
C LEU A 92 -7.61 -4.23 5.72
N THR A 93 -7.36 -5.30 4.96
CA THR A 93 -8.28 -5.83 3.95
C THR A 93 -9.53 -6.40 4.62
N LEU A 94 -9.36 -7.19 5.68
CA LEU A 94 -10.47 -7.74 6.46
C LEU A 94 -11.38 -6.64 7.02
N ASN A 95 -10.77 -5.64 7.68
CA ASN A 95 -11.51 -4.51 8.24
C ASN A 95 -12.29 -3.76 7.16
N SER A 96 -11.71 -3.59 5.97
CA SER A 96 -12.37 -2.87 4.87
C SER A 96 -13.56 -3.63 4.32
N ARG A 97 -13.38 -4.94 4.05
CA ARG A 97 -14.46 -5.81 3.56
C ARG A 97 -15.62 -5.86 4.55
N TYR A 98 -15.31 -6.06 5.83
CA TYR A 98 -16.30 -6.06 6.90
C TYR A 98 -17.08 -4.75 6.98
N ARG A 99 -16.40 -3.61 6.95
CA ARG A 99 -17.05 -2.29 7.01
C ARG A 99 -17.88 -1.99 5.77
N ILE A 100 -17.49 -2.46 4.58
CA ILE A 100 -18.32 -2.31 3.36
C ILE A 100 -19.67 -3.03 3.54
N TYR A 101 -19.69 -4.26 4.06
CA TYR A 101 -20.96 -4.93 4.35
C TYR A 101 -21.85 -4.12 5.30
N LEU A 102 -21.26 -3.51 6.34
CA LEU A 102 -22.00 -2.64 7.25
C LEU A 102 -22.51 -1.34 6.59
N ASP A 103 -21.76 -0.77 5.65
CA ASP A 103 -22.19 0.42 4.90
C ASP A 103 -23.51 0.14 4.17
N TYR A 104 -23.59 -1.03 3.51
CA TYR A 104 -24.78 -1.52 2.80
C TYR A 104 -25.83 -2.19 3.70
N GLY A 105 -25.59 -2.20 5.01
CA GLY A 105 -26.61 -2.57 5.98
C GLY A 105 -26.84 -4.07 6.12
N PHE A 106 -25.83 -4.89 5.79
CA PHE A 106 -25.78 -6.29 6.19
C PHE A 106 -25.93 -6.41 7.71
N ASP A 107 -26.57 -7.49 8.17
CA ASP A 107 -26.60 -7.79 9.60
C ASP A 107 -25.20 -8.21 10.07
N LYS A 108 -24.71 -7.56 11.14
CA LYS A 108 -23.41 -7.84 11.75
C LYS A 108 -23.23 -9.33 12.08
N LYS A 109 -24.30 -9.99 12.53
CA LYS A 109 -24.28 -11.41 12.93
C LYS A 109 -24.16 -12.37 11.74
N LEU A 110 -24.53 -11.92 10.55
CA LEU A 110 -24.55 -12.73 9.32
C LEU A 110 -23.29 -12.56 8.47
N ILE A 111 -22.40 -11.64 8.83
CA ILE A 111 -21.11 -11.48 8.14
C ILE A 111 -20.20 -12.63 8.57
N SER A 112 -20.20 -13.75 7.84
CA SER A 112 -19.34 -14.90 8.11
C SER A 112 -17.92 -14.73 7.55
N LEU A 113 -16.98 -15.56 8.00
CA LEU A 113 -15.62 -15.59 7.45
C LEU A 113 -15.61 -16.01 5.97
N SER A 114 -16.50 -16.93 5.59
CA SER A 114 -16.69 -17.32 4.19
C SER A 114 -17.12 -16.13 3.32
N LEU A 115 -18.05 -15.31 3.82
CA LEU A 115 -18.48 -14.08 3.14
C LEU A 115 -17.30 -13.11 2.96
N LEU A 116 -16.53 -12.86 4.02
CA LEU A 116 -15.33 -12.01 3.95
C LEU A 116 -14.28 -12.55 2.97
N ARG A 117 -14.10 -13.87 2.88
CA ARG A 117 -13.18 -14.50 1.93
C ARG A 117 -13.65 -14.30 0.49
N HIS A 118 -14.94 -14.54 0.23
CA HIS A 118 -15.58 -14.47 -1.09
C HIS A 118 -16.11 -13.08 -1.47
N PHE A 119 -15.56 -12.04 -0.86
CA PHE A 119 -16.02 -10.65 -0.99
C PHE A 119 -16.30 -10.18 -2.41
N VAL A 120 -15.40 -10.48 -3.35
CA VAL A 120 -15.57 -10.07 -4.76
C VAL A 120 -16.78 -10.73 -5.41
N ALA A 121 -17.02 -12.01 -5.11
CA ALA A 121 -18.19 -12.72 -5.60
C ALA A 121 -19.48 -12.18 -4.98
N THR A 122 -19.48 -11.89 -3.68
CA THR A 122 -20.62 -11.27 -2.99
C THR A 122 -20.96 -9.92 -3.59
N LEU A 123 -19.97 -9.05 -3.84
CA LEU A 123 -20.21 -7.74 -4.44
C LEU A 123 -20.66 -7.81 -5.91
N ALA A 124 -20.51 -8.94 -6.58
CA ALA A 124 -21.04 -9.14 -7.93
C ALA A 124 -22.56 -9.38 -7.92
N HIS A 125 -23.16 -9.72 -6.79
CA HIS A 125 -24.61 -9.83 -6.64
C HIS A 125 -25.26 -8.46 -6.45
N ASN A 126 -26.51 -8.36 -6.86
CA ASN A 126 -27.34 -7.18 -6.65
C ASN A 126 -28.04 -7.22 -5.28
N ILE A 127 -28.62 -6.10 -4.87
CA ILE A 127 -29.19 -5.96 -3.52
C ILE A 127 -30.41 -6.86 -3.34
N HIS A 128 -31.23 -7.05 -4.37
CA HIS A 128 -32.38 -7.97 -4.33
C HIS A 128 -31.98 -9.40 -3.99
N LYS A 129 -30.92 -9.92 -4.64
CA LYS A 129 -30.39 -11.25 -4.33
C LYS A 129 -29.87 -11.32 -2.90
N LEU A 130 -29.11 -10.32 -2.45
CA LEU A 130 -28.58 -10.28 -1.09
C LEU A 130 -29.68 -10.21 -0.01
N LYS A 131 -30.81 -9.55 -0.31
CA LYS A 131 -32.02 -9.57 0.53
C LYS A 131 -32.70 -10.94 0.53
N LYS A 132 -32.81 -11.59 -0.63
CA LYS A 132 -33.39 -12.94 -0.78
C LYS A 132 -32.57 -13.99 -0.02
N ASP A 133 -31.24 -13.89 -0.08
CA ASP A 133 -30.30 -14.77 0.62
C ASP A 133 -30.24 -14.49 2.14
N GLY A 134 -30.99 -13.50 2.64
CA GLY A 134 -31.12 -13.18 4.06
C GLY A 134 -29.99 -12.32 4.65
N TYR A 135 -28.99 -11.92 3.86
CA TYR A 135 -27.87 -11.10 4.35
C TYR A 135 -28.28 -9.67 4.70
N ILE A 136 -29.30 -9.14 4.02
CA ILE A 136 -29.85 -7.80 4.22
C ILE A 136 -31.34 -7.93 4.53
N ASN A 137 -31.85 -7.13 5.47
CA ASN A 137 -33.29 -7.09 5.76
C ASN A 137 -34.09 -6.72 4.49
N LYS A 138 -35.10 -7.55 4.17
CA LYS A 138 -35.95 -7.44 2.98
C LYS A 138 -36.59 -6.05 2.81
N TYR A 139 -37.00 -5.42 3.91
CA TYR A 139 -37.73 -4.15 3.90
C TYR A 139 -36.82 -2.92 3.95
N LYS A 140 -35.50 -3.12 4.08
CA LYS A 140 -34.55 -2.01 4.18
C LYS A 140 -34.31 -1.39 2.81
N ASN A 141 -34.58 -0.09 2.67
CA ASN A 141 -34.11 0.67 1.53
C ASN A 141 -32.61 0.95 1.69
N VAL A 142 -31.79 0.18 0.97
CA VAL A 142 -30.32 0.21 1.15
C VAL A 142 -29.75 1.50 0.59
N LEU A 143 -30.19 1.90 -0.62
CA LEU A 143 -29.69 3.07 -1.32
C LEU A 143 -30.01 4.37 -0.58
N ALA A 144 -31.26 4.54 -0.11
CA ALA A 144 -31.65 5.70 0.69
C ALA A 144 -30.84 5.80 1.99
N ASN A 145 -30.54 4.67 2.64
CA ASN A 145 -29.72 4.65 3.84
C ASN A 145 -28.26 5.04 3.54
N VAL A 146 -27.71 4.62 2.40
CA VAL A 146 -26.36 5.04 1.96
C VAL A 146 -26.36 6.54 1.64
N ASN A 147 -27.33 7.04 0.88
CA ASN A 147 -27.51 8.48 0.60
C ASN A 147 -27.51 9.31 1.88
N LYS A 148 -28.35 8.92 2.86
CA LYS A 148 -28.46 9.59 4.15
C LYS A 148 -27.14 9.60 4.92
N LYS A 149 -26.41 8.48 4.95
CA LYS A 149 -25.11 8.37 5.65
C LYS A 149 -24.04 9.25 5.02
N LEU A 150 -24.06 9.38 3.68
CA LEU A 150 -23.08 10.13 2.91
C LEU A 150 -23.45 11.59 2.70
N LYS A 151 -24.70 11.97 3.02
CA LYS A 151 -25.25 13.32 2.80
C LYS A 151 -25.09 13.77 1.35
N LEU A 152 -25.41 12.86 0.42
CA LEU A 152 -25.34 13.16 -1.01
C LEU A 152 -26.65 13.80 -1.44
N GLU A 153 -26.58 15.01 -1.97
CA GLU A 153 -27.69 15.71 -2.60
C GLU A 153 -27.69 15.38 -4.11
N ASN A 154 -28.86 15.12 -4.69
CA ASN A 154 -29.04 14.84 -6.13
C ASN A 154 -28.21 13.65 -6.64
N VAL A 155 -28.33 12.50 -6.00
CA VAL A 155 -27.80 11.25 -6.55
C VAL A 155 -28.69 10.83 -7.72
N GLU A 156 -28.09 10.62 -8.90
CA GLU A 156 -28.75 9.89 -9.99
C GLU A 156 -29.37 8.62 -9.41
N GLU A 157 -30.66 8.40 -9.64
CA GLU A 157 -31.35 7.25 -9.05
C GLU A 157 -30.68 5.95 -9.51
N LEU A 158 -29.90 5.35 -8.61
CA LEU A 158 -29.31 4.04 -8.81
C LEU A 158 -30.37 2.98 -8.58
N ASP A 159 -30.29 1.90 -9.35
CA ASP A 159 -31.18 0.76 -9.22
C ASP A 159 -30.57 -0.35 -8.34
N GLU A 160 -31.38 -0.92 -7.43
CA GLU A 160 -31.01 -2.08 -6.61
C GLU A 160 -30.78 -3.37 -7.45
N SER A 161 -31.18 -3.37 -8.72
CA SER A 161 -30.90 -4.44 -9.69
C SER A 161 -29.43 -4.52 -10.13
N LEU A 162 -28.68 -3.42 -9.98
CA LEU A 162 -27.28 -3.33 -10.35
C LEU A 162 -26.39 -4.13 -9.38
N PRO A 163 -25.23 -4.66 -9.85
CA PRO A 163 -24.26 -5.30 -8.96
C PRO A 163 -23.79 -4.35 -7.86
N LEU A 164 -23.67 -4.84 -6.63
CA LEU A 164 -23.29 -4.02 -5.48
C LEU A 164 -21.92 -3.34 -5.66
N LYS A 165 -20.98 -3.99 -6.35
CA LYS A 165 -19.68 -3.39 -6.72
C LYS A 165 -19.81 -2.13 -7.58
N HIS A 166 -20.82 -2.07 -8.45
CA HIS A 166 -21.05 -0.92 -9.32
C HIS A 166 -21.70 0.21 -8.54
N ILE A 167 -22.75 -0.11 -7.77
CA ILE A 167 -23.37 0.82 -6.82
C ILE A 167 -22.32 1.43 -5.88
N HIS A 168 -21.40 0.62 -5.36
CA HIS A 168 -20.31 1.10 -4.52
C HIS A 168 -19.34 2.04 -5.24
N HIS A 169 -19.00 1.73 -6.48
CA HIS A 169 -18.14 2.58 -7.29
C HIS A 169 -18.77 3.97 -7.52
N GLU A 170 -20.04 4.01 -7.91
CA GLU A 170 -20.76 5.27 -8.18
C GLU A 170 -20.89 6.13 -6.93
N TYR A 171 -21.31 5.53 -5.81
CA TYR A 171 -21.37 6.26 -4.54
C TYR A 171 -20.02 6.78 -4.07
N LEU A 172 -18.97 5.99 -4.25
CA LEU A 172 -17.64 6.41 -3.84
C LEU A 172 -17.12 7.55 -4.73
N ALA A 173 -17.35 7.47 -6.04
CA ALA A 173 -16.99 8.54 -6.98
C ALA A 173 -17.71 9.84 -6.63
N GLN A 174 -19.02 9.79 -6.38
CA GLN A 174 -19.79 10.96 -6.00
C GLN A 174 -19.37 11.53 -4.65
N TYR A 175 -19.17 10.68 -3.65
CA TYR A 175 -18.69 11.10 -2.34
C TYR A 175 -17.32 11.79 -2.43
N LEU A 176 -16.38 11.24 -3.21
CA LEU A 176 -15.06 11.87 -3.43
C LEU A 176 -15.18 13.19 -4.17
N SER A 177 -16.07 13.27 -5.16
CA SER A 177 -16.33 14.50 -5.93
C SER A 177 -16.77 15.64 -5.01
N LEU A 178 -17.72 15.37 -4.11
CA LEU A 178 -18.22 16.36 -3.15
C LEU A 178 -17.19 16.65 -2.05
N SER A 179 -16.63 15.62 -1.43
CA SER A 179 -15.75 15.81 -0.25
C SER A 179 -14.42 16.49 -0.59
N LEU A 180 -13.90 16.32 -1.80
CA LEU A 180 -12.60 16.87 -2.21
C LEU A 180 -12.71 17.91 -3.34
N ASN A 181 -13.92 18.34 -3.68
CA ASN A 181 -14.19 19.31 -4.75
C ASN A 181 -13.46 18.95 -6.06
N MET A 182 -13.73 17.73 -6.55
CA MET A 182 -13.19 17.21 -7.82
C MET A 182 -14.33 16.85 -8.76
N SER A 183 -14.05 16.81 -10.07
CA SER A 183 -15.05 16.38 -11.05
C SER A 183 -15.32 14.88 -10.93
N ARG A 184 -16.51 14.44 -11.37
CA ARG A 184 -16.87 13.01 -11.38
C ARG A 184 -15.91 12.18 -12.24
N ASP A 185 -15.45 12.73 -13.36
CA ASP A 185 -14.47 12.07 -14.23
C ASP A 185 -13.09 11.92 -13.57
N GLU A 186 -12.64 12.96 -12.85
CA GLU A 186 -11.40 12.90 -12.07
C GLU A 186 -11.51 11.84 -10.95
N ALA A 187 -12.63 11.80 -10.23
CA ALA A 187 -12.89 10.79 -9.22
C ALA A 187 -12.88 9.37 -9.82
N ASN A 188 -13.54 9.17 -10.96
CA ASN A 188 -13.56 7.90 -11.67
C ASN A 188 -12.19 7.48 -12.17
N TYR A 189 -11.41 8.41 -12.74
CA TYR A 189 -10.02 8.17 -13.14
C TYR A 189 -9.18 7.73 -11.94
N ASN A 190 -9.27 8.43 -10.82
CA ASN A 190 -8.53 8.12 -9.60
C ASN A 190 -8.91 6.74 -9.03
N LEU A 191 -10.20 6.40 -9.01
CA LEU A 191 -10.65 5.08 -8.57
C LEU A 191 -10.15 3.96 -9.51
N ARG A 192 -10.08 4.20 -10.82
CA ARG A 192 -9.49 3.25 -11.78
C ARG A 192 -7.99 3.08 -11.58
N LYS A 193 -7.26 4.19 -11.38
CA LYS A 193 -5.81 4.21 -11.15
C LYS A 193 -5.43 3.54 -9.83
N TYR A 194 -6.20 3.77 -8.78
CA TYR A 194 -5.95 3.25 -7.43
C TYR A 194 -7.04 2.26 -7.02
N THR A 195 -6.94 1.04 -7.55
CA THR A 195 -7.94 -0.04 -7.36
C THR A 195 -8.23 -0.35 -5.89
N ASN A 196 -7.24 -0.19 -5.01
CA ASN A 196 -7.40 -0.42 -3.57
C ASN A 196 -8.41 0.54 -2.91
N LEU A 197 -8.63 1.74 -3.47
CA LEU A 197 -9.66 2.66 -2.98
C LEU A 197 -11.07 2.13 -3.22
N LYS A 198 -11.30 1.37 -4.30
CA LYS A 198 -12.60 0.77 -4.62
C LYS A 198 -13.05 -0.28 -3.60
N CYS A 199 -12.14 -0.73 -2.75
CA CYS A 199 -12.41 -1.72 -1.71
C CYS A 199 -12.43 -1.08 -0.32
N ARG A 200 -12.62 0.24 -0.21
CA ARG A 200 -12.71 0.96 1.06
C ARG A 200 -14.15 1.34 1.39
N SER A 201 -14.55 1.07 2.63
CA SER A 201 -15.80 1.59 3.19
C SER A 201 -15.81 3.11 3.18
N PHE A 202 -16.99 3.71 3.01
CA PHE A 202 -17.14 5.17 3.04
C PHE A 202 -16.72 5.75 4.38
N LYS A 203 -17.01 5.02 5.47
CA LYS A 203 -16.56 5.39 6.81
C LYS A 203 -15.04 5.50 6.89
N CYS A 204 -14.30 4.54 6.33
CA CYS A 204 -12.82 4.61 6.30
C CYS A 204 -12.33 5.82 5.49
N ILE A 205 -12.91 6.08 4.33
CA ILE A 205 -12.50 7.21 3.49
C ILE A 205 -12.72 8.53 4.24
N ARG A 206 -13.90 8.72 4.84
CA ARG A 206 -14.20 9.89 5.67
C ARG A 206 -13.25 10.04 6.85
N GLU A 207 -13.05 8.96 7.62
CA GLU A 207 -12.12 8.95 8.74
C GLU A 207 -10.69 9.29 8.32
N ASN A 208 -10.26 8.83 7.14
CA ASN A 208 -8.94 9.14 6.59
C ASN A 208 -8.84 10.60 6.12
N ILE A 209 -9.87 11.16 5.47
CA ILE A 209 -9.90 12.61 5.14
C ILE A 209 -9.77 13.43 6.42
N ASP A 210 -10.61 13.16 7.43
CA ASP A 210 -10.57 13.87 8.71
C ASP A 210 -9.22 13.73 9.40
N PHE A 211 -8.67 12.51 9.41
CA PHE A 211 -7.36 12.22 10.01
C PHE A 211 -6.23 12.97 9.32
N LEU A 212 -6.21 13.00 7.98
CA LEU A 212 -5.19 13.68 7.19
C LEU A 212 -5.26 15.19 7.38
N THR A 213 -6.45 15.78 7.35
CA THR A 213 -6.65 17.22 7.55
C THR A 213 -6.28 17.62 8.98
N LYS A 214 -6.78 16.90 10.00
CA LYS A 214 -6.58 17.29 11.41
C LYS A 214 -5.18 16.98 11.95
N THR A 215 -4.58 15.86 11.53
CA THR A 215 -3.31 15.38 12.12
C THR A 215 -2.10 15.90 11.37
N PHE A 216 -2.19 16.00 10.04
CA PHE A 216 -1.07 16.37 9.17
C PHE A 216 -1.27 17.72 8.47
N GLY A 217 -2.42 18.38 8.65
CA GLY A 217 -2.69 19.66 7.99
C GLY A 217 -2.88 19.55 6.48
N PHE A 218 -3.27 18.38 5.96
CA PHE A 218 -3.48 18.22 4.52
C PHE A 218 -4.69 19.05 4.08
N THR A 219 -4.51 19.88 3.05
CA THR A 219 -5.65 20.51 2.37
C THR A 219 -6.39 19.49 1.51
N HIS A 220 -7.66 19.74 1.20
CA HIS A 220 -8.42 18.88 0.29
C HIS A 220 -7.76 18.79 -1.09
N GLU A 221 -7.16 19.88 -1.58
CA GLU A 221 -6.38 19.87 -2.82
C GLU A 221 -5.17 18.93 -2.73
N LYS A 222 -4.45 18.92 -1.61
CA LYS A 222 -3.32 18.01 -1.40
C LYS A 222 -3.76 16.55 -1.35
N ILE A 223 -4.88 16.27 -0.68
CA ILE A 223 -5.49 14.93 -0.68
C ILE A 223 -5.89 14.54 -2.11
N ARG A 224 -6.51 15.45 -2.89
CA ARG A 224 -6.86 15.21 -4.30
C ARG A 224 -5.63 14.85 -5.15
N LYS A 225 -4.54 15.63 -5.04
CA LYS A 225 -3.26 15.36 -5.74
C LYS A 225 -2.62 14.03 -5.33
N HIS A 226 -2.86 13.60 -4.08
CA HIS A 226 -2.29 12.38 -3.51
C HIS A 226 -3.35 11.37 -3.09
N ILE A 227 -4.42 11.19 -3.87
CA ILE A 227 -5.63 10.44 -3.48
C ILE A 227 -5.38 9.03 -2.90
N TYR A 228 -4.26 8.41 -3.28
CA TYR A 228 -3.81 7.13 -2.74
C TYR A 228 -3.64 7.14 -1.21
N VAL A 229 -3.42 8.31 -0.57
CA VAL A 229 -3.32 8.41 0.89
C VAL A 229 -4.62 8.04 1.59
N LEU A 230 -5.77 8.10 0.90
CA LEU A 230 -7.05 7.64 1.46
C LEU A 230 -7.10 6.13 1.69
N TYR A 231 -6.14 5.38 1.13
CA TYR A 231 -5.93 3.97 1.44
C TYR A 231 -5.07 3.77 2.70
N SER A 232 -4.62 4.82 3.41
CA SER A 232 -3.80 4.64 4.61
C SER A 232 -4.51 3.85 5.70
N ASP A 233 -3.73 3.07 6.45
CA ASP A 233 -4.18 2.52 7.73
C ASP A 233 -3.91 3.56 8.82
N LYS A 234 -4.98 4.22 9.28
CA LYS A 234 -4.93 5.24 10.31
C LYS A 234 -4.23 4.74 11.59
N GLU A 235 -4.52 3.53 12.03
CA GLU A 235 -3.99 2.99 13.29
C GLU A 235 -2.49 2.71 13.17
N ASN A 236 -2.05 2.20 12.01
CA ASN A 236 -0.63 2.07 11.72
C ASN A 236 0.07 3.43 11.65
N ALA A 237 -0.51 4.43 10.98
CA ALA A 237 0.06 5.76 10.91
C ALA A 237 0.20 6.41 12.30
N LEU A 238 -0.82 6.26 13.16
CA LEU A 238 -0.75 6.68 14.57
C LEU A 238 0.35 5.94 15.34
N SER A 239 0.51 4.63 15.09
CA SER A 239 1.59 3.84 15.70
C SER A 239 2.97 4.32 15.26
N VAL A 240 3.15 4.66 13.98
CA VAL A 240 4.38 5.29 13.47
C VAL A 240 4.66 6.60 14.17
N LEU A 241 3.69 7.51 14.26
CA LEU A 241 3.87 8.78 14.94
C LEU A 241 4.15 8.64 16.45
N LYS A 242 3.55 7.63 17.09
CA LYS A 242 3.79 7.33 18.51
C LYS A 242 5.21 6.80 18.74
N THR A 243 5.68 5.90 17.88
CA THR A 243 7.03 5.31 18.00
C THR A 243 8.12 6.27 17.53
N TYR A 244 7.87 7.03 16.47
CA TYR A 244 8.80 7.97 15.86
C TYR A 244 8.14 9.35 15.71
N PRO A 245 8.00 10.12 16.80
CA PRO A 245 7.44 11.47 16.71
C PRO A 245 8.36 12.42 15.94
N LYS A 246 9.68 12.16 15.97
CA LYS A 246 10.70 12.91 15.23
C LYS A 246 11.68 11.97 14.54
N LEU A 247 12.24 12.42 13.43
CA LEU A 247 13.44 11.84 12.81
C LEU A 247 14.53 12.90 12.86
N GLY A 248 15.50 12.71 13.75
CA GLY A 248 16.50 13.73 14.02
C GLY A 248 15.84 14.99 14.61
N SER A 249 16.14 16.15 14.03
CA SER A 249 15.52 17.42 14.41
C SER A 249 14.10 17.65 13.84
N THR A 250 13.64 16.85 12.88
CA THR A 250 12.40 17.12 12.11
C THR A 250 11.20 16.33 12.66
N ASP A 251 10.03 16.97 12.77
CA ASP A 251 8.78 16.28 13.11
C ASP A 251 8.41 15.29 12.00
N PHE A 252 8.05 14.06 12.38
CA PHE A 252 7.68 13.02 11.43
C PHE A 252 6.41 13.41 10.63
N LYS A 253 5.53 14.23 11.20
CA LYS A 253 4.35 14.76 10.51
C LYS A 253 4.75 15.65 9.34
N ASP A 254 5.77 16.48 9.49
CA ASP A 254 6.27 17.37 8.43
C ASP A 254 6.91 16.56 7.30
N ILE A 255 7.57 15.46 7.67
CA ILE A 255 8.10 14.49 6.71
C ILE A 255 6.97 13.83 5.93
N ILE A 256 5.91 13.34 6.59
CA ILE A 256 4.74 12.76 5.90
C ILE A 256 4.03 13.83 5.05
N TYR A 257 3.93 15.07 5.52
CA TYR A 257 3.37 16.16 4.74
C TYR A 257 4.15 16.37 3.45
N SER A 258 5.48 16.40 3.53
CA SER A 258 6.34 16.59 2.35
C SER A 258 6.38 15.35 1.44
N TYR A 259 6.26 14.16 2.02
CA TYR A 259 6.32 12.87 1.31
C TYR A 259 5.14 11.96 1.70
N PRO A 260 3.93 12.22 1.16
CA PRO A 260 2.71 11.55 1.61
C PRO A 260 2.69 10.03 1.46
N ASN A 261 3.49 9.46 0.54
CA ASN A 261 3.63 8.01 0.39
C ASN A 261 4.09 7.31 1.68
N ILE A 262 4.82 8.00 2.56
CA ILE A 262 5.36 7.42 3.80
C ILE A 262 4.24 6.96 4.74
N ILE A 263 3.06 7.61 4.70
CA ILE A 263 1.92 7.24 5.55
C ILE A 263 1.40 5.81 5.28
N LEU A 264 1.71 5.25 4.11
CA LEU A 264 1.29 3.91 3.71
C LEU A 264 2.23 2.82 4.23
N LEU A 265 3.39 3.18 4.78
CA LEU A 265 4.40 2.22 5.21
C LEU A 265 4.00 1.61 6.56
N PRO A 266 4.12 0.27 6.72
CA PRO A 266 3.93 -0.35 8.01
C PRO A 266 5.05 0.08 8.98
N LEU A 267 4.72 0.16 10.28
CA LEU A 267 5.68 0.50 11.33
C LEU A 267 6.94 -0.37 11.28
N SER A 268 6.80 -1.66 11.00
CA SER A 268 7.93 -2.59 10.87
C SER A 268 8.90 -2.19 9.76
N ASN A 269 8.40 -1.70 8.62
CA ASN A 269 9.25 -1.21 7.53
C ASN A 269 9.99 0.06 7.93
N VAL A 270 9.29 1.03 8.53
CA VAL A 270 9.91 2.29 9.01
C VAL A 270 11.01 1.98 10.03
N ARG A 271 10.73 1.09 10.99
CA ARG A 271 11.72 0.63 11.98
C ARG A 271 12.92 -0.03 11.31
N GLY A 272 12.69 -1.03 10.46
CA GLY A 272 13.77 -1.77 9.82
C GLY A 272 14.65 -0.91 8.93
N VAL A 273 14.09 0.11 8.26
CA VAL A 273 14.89 1.09 7.50
C VAL A 273 15.75 1.94 8.44
N ILE A 274 15.20 2.45 9.53
CA ILE A 274 15.95 3.25 10.51
C ILE A 274 17.11 2.42 11.09
N GLU A 275 16.82 1.21 11.57
CA GLU A 275 17.83 0.28 12.12
C GLU A 275 18.91 -0.06 11.08
N CYS A 276 18.52 -0.28 9.83
CA CYS A 276 19.46 -0.53 8.74
C CYS A 276 20.36 0.68 8.51
N VAL A 277 19.82 1.88 8.41
CA VAL A 277 20.60 3.11 8.20
C VAL A 277 21.58 3.36 9.36
N GLU A 278 21.14 3.15 10.60
CA GLU A 278 21.98 3.27 11.81
C GLU A 278 23.10 2.22 11.83
N LYS A 279 22.83 0.98 11.38
CA LYS A 279 23.84 -0.09 11.25
C LYS A 279 25.00 0.31 10.32
N PHE A 280 24.75 1.10 9.29
CA PHE A 280 25.78 1.63 8.39
C PHE A 280 26.38 2.98 8.86
N GLY A 281 26.13 3.40 10.10
CA GLY A 281 26.76 4.58 10.71
C GLY A 281 26.10 5.92 10.37
N TYR A 282 24.91 5.93 9.77
CA TYR A 282 24.19 7.17 9.48
C TYR A 282 23.21 7.51 10.61
N SER A 283 23.14 8.78 11.01
CA SER A 283 22.18 9.26 11.98
C SER A 283 20.77 9.42 11.41
N ARG A 284 19.77 9.55 12.30
CA ARG A 284 18.39 9.88 11.92
C ARG A 284 18.26 11.24 11.23
N ASP A 285 19.16 12.19 11.51
CA ASP A 285 19.20 13.47 10.78
C ASP A 285 19.55 13.28 9.30
N HIS A 286 20.37 12.27 8.97
CA HIS A 286 20.62 11.92 7.57
C HIS A 286 19.35 11.39 6.88
N ILE A 287 18.54 10.60 7.60
CA ILE A 287 17.23 10.12 7.10
C ILE A 287 16.28 11.30 6.87
N ALA A 288 16.23 12.26 7.79
CA ALA A 288 15.38 13.45 7.67
C ALA A 288 15.72 14.30 6.44
N LYS A 289 16.99 14.34 6.02
CA LYS A 289 17.44 15.00 4.79
C LYS A 289 17.08 14.21 3.52
N VAL A 290 16.85 12.90 3.62
CA VAL A 290 16.48 12.03 2.50
C VAL A 290 15.32 11.10 2.86
N PRO A 291 14.10 11.61 3.14
CA PRO A 291 13.02 10.79 3.69
C PRO A 291 12.52 9.69 2.74
N MET A 292 12.76 9.85 1.44
CA MET A 292 12.42 8.85 0.42
C MET A 292 13.07 7.49 0.67
N ILE A 293 14.16 7.43 1.46
CA ILE A 293 14.80 6.16 1.82
C ILE A 293 13.85 5.22 2.59
N LEU A 294 12.90 5.79 3.34
CA LEU A 294 11.89 5.05 4.10
C LEU A 294 10.97 4.22 3.19
N LEU A 295 10.85 4.58 1.90
CA LEU A 295 10.03 3.86 0.94
C LEU A 295 10.67 2.55 0.46
N LEU A 296 11.93 2.30 0.78
CA LEU A 296 12.59 1.03 0.46
C LEU A 296 12.24 -0.04 1.50
N ASN A 297 12.26 -1.29 1.06
CA ASN A 297 12.28 -2.42 1.98
C ASN A 297 13.64 -2.48 2.69
N PRO A 298 13.71 -2.80 3.99
CA PRO A 298 14.95 -2.88 4.76
C PRO A 298 16.02 -3.77 4.10
N SER A 299 15.64 -4.95 3.59
CA SER A 299 16.57 -5.86 2.91
C SER A 299 17.13 -5.28 1.61
N THR A 300 16.29 -4.57 0.83
CA THR A 300 16.75 -3.88 -0.38
C THR A 300 17.71 -2.76 -0.03
N LEU A 301 17.40 -1.98 1.00
CA LEU A 301 18.28 -0.92 1.47
C LEU A 301 19.63 -1.47 1.93
N GLU A 302 19.63 -2.54 2.72
CA GLU A 302 20.84 -3.20 3.19
C GLU A 302 21.73 -3.69 2.04
N THR A 303 21.16 -4.38 1.05
CA THR A 303 21.91 -4.81 -0.14
C THR A 303 22.54 -3.60 -0.86
N ARG A 304 21.80 -2.52 -1.02
CA ARG A 304 22.29 -1.32 -1.73
C ARG A 304 23.34 -0.57 -0.94
N LEU A 305 23.18 -0.45 0.39
CA LEU A 305 24.17 0.16 1.26
C LEU A 305 25.45 -0.67 1.32
N ASN A 306 25.36 -2.00 1.47
CA ASN A 306 26.52 -2.89 1.40
C ASN A 306 27.33 -2.64 0.13
N ARG A 307 26.65 -2.61 -1.02
CA ARG A 307 27.28 -2.36 -2.32
C ARG A 307 27.98 -1.00 -2.40
N ILE A 308 27.36 0.05 -1.87
CA ILE A 308 27.96 1.39 -1.77
C ILE A 308 29.20 1.40 -0.88
N HIS A 309 29.24 0.58 0.18
CA HIS A 309 30.39 0.50 1.09
C HIS A 309 31.50 -0.43 0.58
N THR A 310 31.22 -1.32 -0.37
CA THR A 310 32.20 -2.31 -0.84
C THR A 310 32.82 -1.93 -2.19
N GLU A 311 32.09 -1.27 -3.08
CA GLU A 311 32.62 -0.93 -4.40
C GLU A 311 33.45 0.37 -4.36
N ASP A 312 34.68 0.31 -4.87
CA ASP A 312 35.64 1.43 -4.93
C ASP A 312 35.04 2.71 -5.52
N TRP A 313 34.18 2.55 -6.53
CA TRP A 313 33.54 3.67 -7.22
C TRP A 313 32.66 4.54 -6.30
N TYR A 314 32.13 3.98 -5.22
CA TYR A 314 31.25 4.68 -4.29
C TYR A 314 31.95 5.13 -2.99
N GLN A 315 33.18 4.68 -2.75
CA GLN A 315 33.96 5.00 -1.54
C GLN A 315 34.00 6.50 -1.19
N PRO A 316 34.13 7.44 -2.16
CA PRO A 316 34.14 8.87 -1.83
C PRO A 316 32.84 9.40 -1.20
N TYR A 317 31.74 8.64 -1.26
CA TYR A 317 30.44 9.04 -0.75
C TYR A 317 30.08 8.36 0.57
N VAL A 318 30.82 7.33 0.99
CA VAL A 318 30.56 6.59 2.22
C VAL A 318 30.58 7.53 3.43
N GLY A 319 29.59 7.40 4.32
CA GLY A 319 29.45 8.25 5.52
C GLY A 319 28.79 9.62 5.26
N LEU A 320 28.66 10.05 4.01
CA LEU A 320 27.95 11.30 3.69
C LEU A 320 26.43 11.05 3.61
N PRO A 321 25.55 11.97 4.05
CA PRO A 321 24.10 11.84 3.87
C PRO A 321 23.69 11.58 2.41
N ARG A 322 24.51 12.05 1.46
CA ARG A 322 24.31 11.81 0.02
C ARG A 322 24.35 10.32 -0.35
N ALA A 323 25.06 9.48 0.39
CA ALA A 323 25.06 8.02 0.18
C ALA A 323 23.65 7.42 0.29
N LEU A 324 22.79 7.94 1.17
CA LEU A 324 21.41 7.46 1.27
C LEU A 324 20.62 7.79 0.00
N ASN A 325 20.84 8.97 -0.58
CA ASN A 325 20.22 9.33 -1.86
C ASN A 325 20.76 8.46 -3.01
N LEU A 326 22.05 8.10 -2.98
CA LEU A 326 22.63 7.14 -3.92
C LEU A 326 21.98 5.76 -3.75
N ALA A 327 21.80 5.27 -2.51
CA ALA A 327 21.14 4.00 -2.24
C ALA A 327 19.69 4.00 -2.78
N PHE A 328 18.97 5.10 -2.65
CA PHE A 328 17.63 5.23 -3.23
C PHE A 328 17.65 5.15 -4.77
N SER A 329 18.57 5.87 -5.41
CA SER A 329 18.67 6.01 -6.87
C SER A 329 19.57 4.99 -7.57
N LEU A 330 20.13 4.03 -6.82
CA LEU A 330 21.13 3.08 -7.30
C LEU A 330 20.73 2.32 -8.58
N PRO A 331 19.50 1.79 -8.73
CA PRO A 331 19.11 1.10 -9.96
C PRO A 331 19.18 1.99 -11.22
N ASP A 332 18.81 3.26 -11.08
CA ASP A 332 18.88 4.22 -12.19
C ASP A 332 20.33 4.58 -12.52
N ILE A 333 21.16 4.78 -11.50
CA ILE A 333 22.60 5.05 -11.64
C ILE A 333 23.28 3.91 -12.40
N GLU A 334 23.01 2.66 -12.04
CA GLU A 334 23.60 1.49 -12.70
C GLU A 334 23.16 1.32 -14.14
N LYS A 335 21.85 1.49 -14.39
CA LYS A 335 21.31 1.46 -15.75
C LYS A 335 21.98 2.51 -16.64
N ARG A 336 22.12 3.72 -16.11
CA ARG A 336 22.75 4.85 -16.81
C ARG A 336 24.24 4.62 -17.03
N ARG A 337 24.94 4.07 -16.04
CA ARG A 337 26.34 3.68 -16.15
C ARG A 337 26.55 2.64 -17.25
N SER A 338 25.66 1.63 -17.35
CA SER A 338 25.71 0.66 -18.43
C SER A 338 25.59 1.33 -19.80
N ILE A 339 24.59 2.20 -19.99
CA ILE A 339 24.39 2.93 -21.25
C ILE A 339 25.64 3.73 -21.63
N LEU A 340 26.24 4.46 -20.69
CA LEU A 340 27.42 5.27 -20.99
C LEU A 340 28.66 4.43 -21.28
N ARG A 341 28.79 3.25 -20.66
CA ARG A 341 29.83 2.28 -20.98
C ARG A 341 29.66 1.75 -22.40
N ASP A 342 28.43 1.44 -22.81
CA ASP A 342 28.12 0.97 -24.16
C ASP A 342 28.39 2.06 -25.23
N LEU A 343 28.28 3.33 -24.84
CA LEU A 343 28.67 4.49 -25.66
C LEU A 343 30.18 4.81 -25.60
N ASN A 344 31.00 3.96 -24.96
CA ASN A 344 32.43 4.17 -24.75
C ASN A 344 32.80 5.50 -24.06
N MET A 345 31.88 6.09 -23.29
CA MET A 345 32.16 7.33 -22.57
C MET A 345 33.02 7.02 -21.33
N LYS A 346 34.25 7.54 -21.33
CA LYS A 346 35.17 7.46 -20.19
C LYS A 346 34.93 8.65 -19.25
N CYS A 347 35.20 8.49 -17.96
CA CYS A 347 35.14 9.55 -16.94
C CYS A 347 33.75 10.19 -16.73
N VAL A 348 32.77 9.38 -16.30
CA VAL A 348 31.41 9.86 -16.01
C VAL A 348 31.29 10.35 -14.57
N SER A 349 30.85 11.60 -14.38
CA SER A 349 30.60 12.12 -13.03
C SER A 349 29.37 11.49 -12.38
N MET A 350 29.40 11.31 -11.06
CA MET A 350 28.24 10.81 -10.31
C MET A 350 27.04 11.73 -10.37
N ASN A 351 27.28 13.05 -10.49
CA ASN A 351 26.22 14.05 -10.67
C ASN A 351 25.41 13.78 -11.94
N LEU A 352 26.08 13.43 -13.03
CA LEU A 352 25.42 13.06 -14.29
C LEU A 352 24.62 11.77 -14.15
N LEU A 353 25.13 10.77 -13.41
CA LEU A 353 24.42 9.52 -13.19
C LEU A 353 23.20 9.67 -12.28
N ALA A 354 23.23 10.60 -11.32
CA ALA A 354 22.15 10.86 -10.37
C ALA A 354 21.13 11.93 -10.83
N CYS A 355 21.29 12.51 -12.02
CA CYS A 355 20.45 13.62 -12.50
C CYS A 355 19.00 13.20 -12.88
N PRO A 356 18.09 14.14 -13.23
CA PRO A 356 16.79 13.79 -13.80
C PRO A 356 16.91 13.05 -15.14
N LYS A 357 15.97 12.13 -15.43
CA LYS A 357 16.00 11.29 -16.65
C LYS A 357 16.03 12.11 -17.95
N SER A 358 15.32 13.24 -17.98
CA SER A 358 15.32 14.16 -19.14
C SER A 358 16.72 14.69 -19.44
N TYR A 359 17.44 15.10 -18.39
CA TYR A 359 18.80 15.61 -18.50
C TYR A 359 19.78 14.52 -18.93
N PHE A 360 19.72 13.35 -18.29
CA PHE A 360 20.57 12.21 -18.68
C PHE A 360 20.38 11.85 -20.15
N ASN A 361 19.12 11.80 -20.63
CA ASN A 361 18.82 11.48 -22.02
C ASN A 361 19.32 12.55 -22.99
N ALA A 362 19.20 13.83 -22.63
CA ALA A 362 19.75 14.93 -23.44
C ALA A 362 21.28 14.84 -23.52
N TYR A 363 21.95 14.53 -22.42
CA TYR A 363 23.39 14.30 -22.39
C TYR A 363 23.79 13.10 -23.26
N ALA A 364 23.16 11.94 -23.06
CA ALA A 364 23.48 10.72 -23.81
C ALA A 364 23.24 10.86 -25.33
N LYS A 365 22.26 11.69 -25.74
CA LYS A 365 21.94 11.92 -27.16
C LYS A 365 22.79 13.00 -27.82
N HIS A 366 23.18 14.04 -27.09
CA HIS A 366 23.74 15.26 -27.67
C HIS A 366 25.11 15.66 -27.11
N GLY A 367 25.67 14.92 -26.14
CA GLY A 367 26.98 15.19 -25.55
C GLY A 367 27.09 16.56 -24.85
N ARG A 368 25.98 17.20 -24.46
CA ARG A 368 26.02 18.54 -23.87
C ARG A 368 26.25 18.50 -22.37
N ASP A 369 27.47 18.83 -21.95
CA ASP A 369 27.78 19.27 -20.58
C ASP A 369 27.30 20.72 -20.38
N LYS A 370 26.06 20.92 -19.92
CA LYS A 370 25.69 22.19 -19.26
C LYS A 370 25.33 21.90 -17.81
N ILE A 371 26.36 21.58 -17.04
CA ILE A 371 26.27 21.49 -15.58
C ILE A 371 26.13 22.90 -15.03
N ASN A 372 24.90 23.27 -14.67
CA ASN A 372 24.61 24.17 -13.56
C ASN A 372 23.31 23.63 -12.99
N PHE A 373 23.34 22.95 -11.85
CA PHE A 373 22.19 22.86 -10.92
C PHE A 373 22.61 22.15 -9.62
N PHE A 374 22.90 22.94 -8.58
CA PHE A 374 22.10 22.90 -7.36
C PHE A 374 21.32 24.22 -7.34
N PRO A 375 19.97 24.23 -7.31
CA PRO A 375 19.25 25.41 -6.88
C PRO A 375 19.35 25.40 -5.34
N ASN A 376 19.81 26.51 -4.77
CA ASN A 376 19.95 26.83 -3.35
C ASN A 376 19.29 25.85 -2.35
N ALA A 377 20.15 25.32 -1.47
CA ALA A 377 19.80 24.72 -0.19
C ALA A 377 19.06 25.70 0.73
#